data_AF-X1GAA0-F1
#
_entry.id   AF-X1GAA0-F1
#
_cell.length_a   1.000
_cell.length_b   1.000
_cell.length_c   1.000
_cell.angle_alpha   90.00
_cell.angle_beta   90.00
_cell.angle_gamma   90.00
#
_symmetry.space_group_name_H-M   'P 1'
#
loop_
_entity.id
_entity.type
_entity.pdbx_description
1 polymer ?
#
loop_
_entity_poly.entity_id
_entity_poly.type
_entity_poly.pdbx_seq_one_letter_code
_entity_poly.pdbx_strand_id
1 'polypeptide(L)'
;STTHRLLNTLKASGFVSQDAVTKHYYLGHVMTHLASRTDVLHRKLIAYSSDEMRYLRDLTGETVAIWIKVGTQRMLLEELPSNQTIRLTMGKGFVAPLYSGAGGKVLLSQLPDSERQMILNAIKLVKIT
;
A
#
# COMPACT_ATOMS: atom_id res chain seq x y z
N SER A 1 -2.81 17.98 27.82
CA SER A 1 -2.07 17.00 26.99
C SER A 1 -2.77 16.83 25.65
N THR A 2 -2.12 17.20 24.54
CA THR A 2 -2.72 17.25 23.18
C THR A 2 -3.03 15.86 22.62
N THR A 3 -2.14 14.87 22.85
CA THR A 3 -2.31 13.49 22.37
C THR A 3 -3.55 12.82 22.95
N HIS A 4 -3.78 12.97 24.26
CA HIS A 4 -4.97 12.40 24.92
C HIS A 4 -6.27 13.01 24.38
N ARG A 5 -6.29 14.31 24.10
CA ARG A 5 -7.45 14.98 23.50
C ARG A 5 -7.73 14.43 22.10
N LEU A 6 -6.70 14.26 21.27
CA LEU A 6 -6.83 13.68 19.93
C LEU A 6 -7.35 12.24 19.97
N LEU A 7 -6.79 11.40 20.85
CA LEU A 7 -7.24 10.01 21.01
C LEU A 7 -8.69 9.91 21.50
N ASN A 8 -9.09 10.79 22.42
CA ASN A 8 -10.49 10.86 22.86
C ASN A 8 -11.42 11.28 21.72
N THR A 9 -11.02 12.23 20.88
CA THR A 9 -11.79 12.62 19.69
C THR A 9 -11.89 11.47 18.69
N LEU A 10 -10.78 10.78 18.39
CA LEU A 10 -10.79 9.62 17.48
C LEU A 10 -11.64 8.47 18.02
N LYS A 11 -11.62 8.25 19.34
CA LYS A 11 -12.45 7.25 20.01
C LYS A 11 -13.94 7.59 19.92
N ALA A 12 -14.29 8.85 20.23
CA ALA A 12 -15.66 9.34 20.14
C ALA A 12 -16.21 9.24 18.70
N SER A 13 -15.35 9.46 17.70
CA SER A 13 -15.69 9.33 16.28
C SER A 13 -15.58 7.89 15.72
N GLY A 14 -15.27 6.89 16.56
CA GLY A 14 -15.23 5.48 16.15
C GLY A 14 -14.01 5.05 15.32
N PHE A 15 -13.00 5.93 15.16
CA PHE A 15 -11.76 5.63 14.44
C PHE A 15 -10.82 4.72 15.24
N VAL A 16 -10.86 4.81 16.57
CA VAL A 16 -10.13 3.92 17.48
C VAL A 16 -11.07 3.38 18.55
N SER A 17 -10.80 2.19 19.05
CA SER A 17 -11.37 1.68 20.31
C SER A 17 -10.27 1.66 21.37
N GLN A 18 -10.67 1.68 22.63
CA GLN A 18 -9.73 1.56 23.75
C GLN A 18 -10.19 0.42 24.65
N ASP A 19 -9.29 -0.50 24.95
CA ASP A 19 -9.56 -1.57 25.90
C ASP A 19 -9.74 -0.98 27.31
N ALA A 20 -10.80 -1.40 28.00
CA ALA A 20 -11.19 -0.81 29.27
C ALA A 20 -10.22 -1.14 30.42
N VAL A 21 -9.49 -2.26 30.31
CA VAL A 21 -8.61 -2.80 31.36
C VAL A 21 -7.17 -2.35 31.12
N THR A 22 -6.60 -2.71 29.98
CA THR A 22 -5.21 -2.45 29.57
C THR A 22 -4.98 -1.01 29.10
N LYS A 23 -6.05 -0.28 28.76
CA LYS A 23 -6.02 1.08 28.18
C LYS A 23 -5.33 1.18 26.82
N HIS A 24 -4.97 0.06 26.18
CA HIS A 24 -4.44 0.04 24.82
C HIS A 24 -5.49 0.48 23.80
N TYR A 25 -5.02 1.10 22.72
CA TYR A 25 -5.85 1.54 21.62
C TYR A 25 -5.76 0.56 20.45
N TYR A 26 -6.89 0.32 19.80
CA TYR A 26 -7.04 -0.53 18.63
C TYR A 26 -7.79 0.22 17.53
N LEU A 27 -7.75 -0.29 16.30
CA LEU A 27 -8.53 0.28 15.20
C LEU A 27 -10.03 0.12 15.48
N GLY A 28 -10.78 1.21 15.33
CA GLY A 28 -12.23 1.20 15.46
C GLY A 28 -12.92 0.79 14.15
N HIS A 29 -14.22 0.50 14.24
CA HIS A 29 -15.03 0.01 13.11
C HIS A 29 -15.02 0.95 11.89
N VAL A 30 -14.92 2.28 12.09
CA VAL A 30 -14.84 3.25 10.98
C VAL A 30 -13.62 2.97 10.10
N MET A 31 -12.49 2.57 10.68
CA MET A 31 -11.30 2.23 9.91
C MET A 31 -11.52 1.02 9.02
N THR A 32 -12.22 0.00 9.50
CA THR A 32 -12.54 -1.18 8.67
C THR A 32 -13.47 -0.83 7.52
N HIS A 33 -14.46 0.04 7.76
CA HIS A 33 -15.37 0.51 6.72
C HIS A 33 -14.62 1.31 5.63
N LEU A 34 -13.71 2.20 6.04
CA LEU A 34 -12.89 2.97 5.10
C LEU A 34 -11.90 2.07 4.34
N ALA A 35 -11.25 1.14 5.03
CA ALA A 35 -10.30 0.20 4.42
C ALA A 35 -10.96 -0.71 3.37
N SER A 36 -12.22 -1.11 3.60
CA SER A 36 -13.00 -1.93 2.67
C SER A 36 -13.33 -1.24 1.33
N ARG A 37 -13.09 0.08 1.25
CA ARG A 37 -13.38 0.93 0.07
C ARG A 37 -12.11 1.53 -0.54
N THR A 38 -10.95 0.95 -0.25
CA THR A 38 -9.66 1.39 -0.83
C THR A 38 -9.62 1.29 -2.34
N ASP A 39 -10.42 0.38 -2.92
CA ASP A 39 -10.64 0.28 -4.35
C ASP A 39 -11.29 1.56 -4.92
N VAL A 40 -12.14 2.27 -4.19
CA VAL A 40 -12.93 3.40 -4.74
C VAL A 40 -12.02 4.50 -5.32
N LEU A 41 -10.92 4.83 -4.66
CA LEU A 41 -9.97 5.83 -5.15
C LEU A 41 -9.23 5.37 -6.42
N HIS A 42 -8.98 4.07 -6.56
CA HIS A 42 -8.20 3.50 -7.66
C HIS A 42 -9.02 2.59 -8.58
N ARG A 43 -10.36 2.64 -8.48
CA ARG A 43 -11.27 1.67 -9.11
C ARG A 43 -11.11 1.70 -10.62
N LYS A 44 -10.99 2.90 -11.19
CA LYS A 44 -10.76 3.09 -12.61
C LYS A 44 -9.44 2.48 -13.06
N LEU A 45 -8.36 2.68 -12.30
CA LEU A 45 -7.06 2.09 -12.63
C LEU A 45 -7.13 0.56 -12.62
N ILE A 46 -7.73 -0.03 -11.59
CA ILE A 46 -7.90 -1.50 -11.50
C ILE A 46 -8.76 -2.01 -12.66
N ALA A 47 -9.89 -1.35 -12.96
CA ALA A 47 -10.79 -1.75 -14.02
C ALA A 47 -10.11 -1.68 -15.40
N TYR A 48 -9.43 -0.58 -15.71
CA TYR A 48 -8.80 -0.35 -17.01
C TYR A 48 -7.49 -1.08 -17.24
N SER A 49 -6.90 -1.68 -16.21
CA SER A 49 -5.68 -2.49 -16.34
C SER A 49 -5.94 -3.99 -16.30
N SER A 50 -7.19 -4.39 -16.02
CA SER A 50 -7.54 -5.77 -15.70
C SER A 50 -7.24 -6.73 -16.86
N ASP A 51 -7.55 -6.31 -18.09
CA ASP A 51 -7.35 -7.12 -19.29
C ASP A 51 -5.86 -7.21 -19.65
N GLU A 52 -5.12 -6.11 -19.56
CA GLU A 52 -3.69 -6.05 -19.81
C GLU A 52 -2.90 -6.86 -18.78
N MET A 53 -3.31 -6.82 -17.52
CA MET A 53 -2.70 -7.65 -16.47
C MET A 53 -2.91 -9.14 -16.76
N ARG A 54 -4.12 -9.55 -17.17
CA ARG A 54 -4.41 -10.94 -17.55
C ARG A 54 -3.57 -11.36 -18.74
N TYR A 55 -3.56 -10.55 -19.79
CA TYR A 55 -2.76 -10.78 -20.99
C TYR A 55 -1.27 -10.94 -20.65
N LEU A 56 -0.71 -10.06 -19.84
CA LEU A 56 0.71 -10.12 -19.46
C LEU A 56 1.02 -11.36 -18.59
N ARG A 57 0.14 -11.71 -17.65
CA ARG A 57 0.31 -12.92 -16.84
C ARG A 57 0.29 -14.16 -17.73
N ASP A 58 -0.66 -14.23 -18.65
CA ASP A 58 -0.84 -15.41 -19.49
C ASP A 58 0.30 -15.52 -20.54
N LEU A 59 0.84 -14.39 -20.99
CA LEU A 59 2.02 -14.32 -21.87
C LEU A 59 3.32 -14.73 -21.15
N THR A 60 3.52 -14.27 -19.92
CA THR A 60 4.78 -14.49 -19.18
C THR A 60 4.77 -15.75 -18.32
N GLY A 61 3.59 -16.23 -17.95
CA GLY A 61 3.40 -17.27 -16.95
C GLY A 61 3.67 -16.81 -15.51
N GLU A 62 3.90 -15.52 -15.26
CA GLU A 62 4.37 -14.99 -13.97
C GLU A 62 3.36 -14.07 -13.28
N THR A 63 3.52 -13.88 -11.97
CA THR A 63 2.66 -12.98 -11.18
C THR A 63 2.78 -11.54 -11.70
N VAL A 64 1.64 -10.92 -12.00
CA VAL A 64 1.58 -9.51 -12.43
C VAL A 64 0.99 -8.66 -11.31
N ALA A 65 1.58 -7.49 -11.08
CA ALA A 65 1.24 -6.62 -9.97
C ALA A 65 1.21 -5.14 -10.38
N ILE A 66 0.24 -4.39 -9.84
CA ILE A 66 0.19 -2.93 -9.94
C ILE A 66 0.60 -2.32 -8.62
N TRP A 67 1.59 -1.43 -8.69
CA TRP A 67 2.11 -0.70 -7.54
C TRP A 67 1.71 0.76 -7.64
N ILE A 68 1.36 1.35 -6.50
CA ILE A 68 1.16 2.79 -6.37
C ILE A 68 2.08 3.38 -5.30
N LYS A 69 2.42 4.65 -5.46
CA LYS A 69 3.20 5.41 -4.46
C LYS A 69 2.28 5.87 -3.33
N VAL A 70 2.71 5.64 -2.09
CA VAL A 70 2.06 6.14 -0.87
C VAL A 70 3.14 6.77 0.01
N GLY A 71 3.22 8.10 -0.02
CA GLY A 71 4.31 8.83 0.64
C GLY A 71 5.69 8.42 0.12
N THR A 72 6.55 7.90 1.01
CA THR A 72 7.90 7.37 0.72
C THR A 72 7.93 5.85 0.54
N GLN A 73 6.75 5.24 0.42
CA GLN A 73 6.55 3.80 0.25
C GLN A 73 5.79 3.50 -1.04
N ARG A 74 5.77 2.23 -1.42
CA ARG A 74 4.86 1.68 -2.43
C ARG A 74 3.89 0.71 -1.80
N MET A 75 2.67 0.70 -2.29
CA MET A 75 1.64 -0.26 -1.91
C MET A 75 1.24 -1.10 -3.12
N LEU A 76 1.07 -2.39 -2.90
CA LEU A 76 0.53 -3.32 -3.89
C LEU A 76 -0.97 -3.09 -4.00
N LEU A 77 -1.41 -2.50 -5.11
CA LEU A 77 -2.81 -2.17 -5.35
C LEU A 77 -3.59 -3.40 -5.84
N GLU A 78 -3.05 -4.10 -6.84
CA GLU A 78 -3.68 -5.24 -7.48
C GLU A 78 -2.60 -6.29 -7.82
N GLU A 79 -2.96 -7.57 -7.70
CA GLU A 79 -2.06 -8.69 -7.95
C GLU A 79 -2.84 -9.81 -8.65
N LEU A 80 -2.36 -10.24 -9.81
CA LEU A 80 -2.80 -11.45 -10.48
C LEU A 80 -1.72 -12.53 -10.31
N PRO A 81 -1.93 -13.52 -9.41
CA PRO A 81 -0.98 -14.58 -9.20
C PRO A 81 -0.71 -15.38 -10.48
N SER A 82 0.54 -15.82 -10.65
CA SER A 82 0.90 -16.82 -11.66
C SER A 82 0.01 -18.07 -11.55
N ASN A 83 -0.24 -18.73 -12.68
CA ASN A 83 -0.92 -20.03 -12.73
C ASN A 83 0.01 -21.20 -12.37
N GLN A 84 1.30 -20.95 -12.10
CA GLN A 84 2.26 -21.98 -11.70
C GLN A 84 2.04 -22.44 -10.25
N THR A 85 2.40 -23.69 -9.97
CA THR A 85 2.29 -24.29 -8.63
C THR A 85 3.14 -23.53 -7.61
N ILE A 86 4.38 -23.19 -7.99
CA ILE A 86 5.26 -22.33 -7.21
C ILE A 86 5.12 -20.93 -7.79
N ARG A 87 4.70 -19.98 -6.94
CA ARG A 87 4.53 -18.58 -7.32
C ARG A 87 4.83 -17.67 -6.13
N LEU A 88 5.33 -16.48 -6.43
CA LEU A 88 5.52 -15.43 -5.45
C LEU A 88 4.29 -14.51 -5.47
N THR A 89 3.69 -14.31 -4.30
CA THR A 89 2.56 -13.38 -4.09
C THR A 89 2.77 -12.62 -2.79
N MET A 90 2.40 -11.35 -2.76
CA MET A 90 2.51 -10.49 -1.58
C MET A 90 1.14 -10.13 -0.98
N GLY A 91 0.08 -10.14 -1.80
CA GLY A 91 -1.26 -9.77 -1.39
C GLY A 91 -1.54 -8.26 -1.45
N LYS A 92 -2.78 -7.91 -1.82
CA LYS A 92 -3.21 -6.50 -1.91
C LYS A 92 -3.04 -5.78 -0.58
N GLY A 93 -2.61 -4.53 -0.65
CA GLY A 93 -2.31 -3.70 0.52
C GLY A 93 -0.92 -3.94 1.12
N PHE A 94 -0.13 -4.89 0.61
CA PHE A 94 1.26 -5.04 1.02
C PHE A 94 2.05 -3.75 0.75
N VAL A 95 2.85 -3.31 1.73
CA VAL A 95 3.63 -2.08 1.67
C VAL A 95 5.12 -2.38 1.72
N ALA A 96 5.89 -1.72 0.86
CA ALA A 96 7.35 -1.81 0.84
C ALA A 96 8.01 -0.44 0.61
N PRO A 97 9.29 -0.26 0.97
CA PRO A 97 10.01 0.98 0.68
C PRO A 97 10.07 1.28 -0.82
N LEU A 98 9.94 2.56 -1.19
CA LEU A 98 9.88 2.98 -2.59
C LEU A 98 11.22 2.77 -3.33
N TYR A 99 12.36 2.76 -2.64
CA TYR A 99 13.67 2.48 -3.26
C TYR A 99 13.88 1.00 -3.65
N SER A 100 13.00 0.10 -3.16
CA SER A 100 13.19 -1.34 -3.26
C SER A 100 12.42 -1.97 -4.41
N GLY A 101 13.06 -2.93 -5.09
CA GLY A 101 12.47 -3.69 -6.19
C GLY A 101 12.21 -2.86 -7.46
N ALA A 102 11.82 -3.54 -8.54
CA ALA A 102 11.56 -2.90 -9.83
C ALA A 102 10.41 -1.89 -9.76
N GLY A 103 9.27 -2.28 -9.17
CA GLY A 103 8.09 -1.41 -9.08
C GLY A 103 8.37 -0.09 -8.35
N GLY A 104 9.18 -0.12 -7.30
CA GLY A 104 9.58 1.10 -6.58
C GLY A 104 10.49 2.01 -7.41
N LYS A 105 11.49 1.43 -8.08
CA LYS A 105 12.41 2.18 -8.95
C LYS A 105 11.71 2.83 -10.14
N VAL A 106 10.74 2.14 -10.75
CA VAL A 106 9.91 2.71 -11.83
C VAL A 106 9.09 3.88 -11.30
N LEU A 107 8.43 3.73 -10.16
CA LEU A 107 7.66 4.84 -9.56
C LEU A 107 8.55 6.05 -9.25
N LEU A 108 9.76 5.84 -8.71
CA LEU A 108 10.72 6.92 -8.45
C LEU A 108 11.19 7.61 -9.73
N SER A 109 11.40 6.86 -10.82
CA SER A 109 11.91 7.42 -12.07
C SER A 109 10.91 8.36 -12.75
N GLN A 110 9.61 8.25 -12.44
CA GLN A 110 8.56 9.12 -12.97
C GLN A 110 8.37 10.42 -12.18
N LEU A 111 9.06 10.59 -11.05
CA LEU A 111 8.94 11.80 -10.23
C LEU A 111 9.87 12.91 -10.74
N PRO A 112 9.48 14.19 -10.56
CA PRO A 112 10.40 15.32 -10.75
C PRO A 112 11.66 15.14 -9.91
N ASP A 113 12.80 15.62 -10.43
CA ASP A 113 14.11 15.44 -9.78
C ASP A 113 14.14 15.96 -8.33
N SER A 114 13.47 17.07 -8.05
CA SER A 114 13.36 17.66 -6.71
C SER A 114 12.61 16.76 -5.73
N GLU A 115 11.47 16.18 -6.13
CA GLU A 115 10.69 15.26 -5.30
C GLU A 115 11.44 13.94 -5.11
N ARG A 116 12.05 13.40 -6.18
CA ARG A 116 12.87 12.20 -6.11
C ARG A 116 14.02 12.38 -5.12
N GLN A 117 14.75 13.48 -5.19
CA GLN A 117 15.87 13.75 -4.29
C GLN A 117 15.39 13.94 -2.84
N MET A 118 14.26 14.63 -2.63
CA MET A 118 13.66 14.77 -1.30
C MET A 118 13.33 13.40 -0.69
N ILE A 119 12.70 12.51 -1.45
CA ILE A 119 12.37 11.16 -0.99
C ILE A 119 13.65 10.37 -0.69
N LEU A 120 14.63 10.38 -1.58
CA LEU A 120 15.90 9.67 -1.39
C LEU A 120 16.67 10.15 -0.15
N ASN A 121 16.61 11.44 0.16
CA ASN A 121 17.23 12.01 1.36
C ASN A 121 16.44 11.66 2.64
N ALA A 122 15.13 11.47 2.54
CA ALA A 122 14.25 11.17 3.68
C ALA A 122 14.22 9.68 4.07
N ILE A 123 14.72 8.79 3.20
CA ILE A 123 14.69 7.34 3.43
C ILE A 123 16.08 6.78 3.73
N LYS A 124 16.17 5.88 4.71
CA LYS A 124 17.37 5.08 4.92
C LYS A 124 17.41 3.94 3.91
N LEU A 125 18.41 3.95 3.04
CA LEU A 125 18.66 2.88 2.08
C LEU A 125 19.31 1.70 2.79
N VAL A 126 18.52 0.69 3.13
CA VAL A 126 18.98 -0.55 3.76
C VAL A 126 19.08 -1.62 2.68
N LYS A 127 20.11 -2.45 2.74
CA LYS A 127 20.24 -3.59 1.82
C LYS A 127 19.09 -4.57 2.08
N ILE A 128 18.30 -4.89 1.04
CA ILE A 128 17.12 -5.77 1.15
C ILE A 128 17.43 -7.22 0.73
N THR A 129 18.46 -7.42 -0.10
CA THR A 129 19.00 -8.71 -0.57
C THR A 129 20.49 -8.54 -0.85
#